data_AF-A0A8I2G4A5-F1
#
_entry.id   AF-A0A8I2G4A5-F1
#
_cell.length_a   1.000
_cell.length_b   1.000
_cell.length_c   1.000
_cell.angle_alpha   90.00
_cell.angle_beta   90.00
_cell.angle_gamma   90.00
#
_symmetry.space_group_name_H-M   'P 1'
#
loop_
_entity.id
_entity.type
_entity.pdbx_description
1 polymer ?
#
loop_
_entity_poly.entity_id
_entity_poly.type
_entity_poly.pdbx_seq_one_letter_code
_entity_poly.pdbx_strand_id
1 'polypeptide(L)'
;MNRNFGSKLIATMAIVMMFSLSLSLQAQVRKPDLTIVKITVDRDCKLAVVVRNNGPGMLPDYVYTNHHPKSAGVFVYINGKSWGGQSIWKFDPGRKLQKPGGVTTCILNYKVGPPINVKAVVDLWNDVKEARERNNIRIRKRLSCRSTPGRRMPDLVVKDIRLIKDCKIEVTIKNIGTAGVPDSYYDLPNAVGVQMYNGTKPWGGIILKGFDPAGKLKVPGGEATHVWFPLAANLNLSPGTHSIKVIADHGSVLPELSETNNTRTERLTCRKLTVATSTPVVTATKPPVTLAKTPKRFLLHFKDAYLGYVKSSKSLQIIAEKNVLSYGGDWQKCQLTPTLFHLRENFWKGFYWEVNTAQKVVYRVKGGSFCKGGGTKEKLNMTVKVTSGYFYLYFSKAYLVYVPSTKTLQITTEGNVLSYGSDWQKCNLKTFLYELKQNVWQGFYWKINTSKKQAWKITGAQFCQLGGTETPLANTTVEVVY
;
A
#
# COMPACT_ATOMS: atom_id res chain seq x y z
N MET A 1 108.99 24.07 46.43
CA MET A 1 108.69 24.39 47.84
C MET A 1 107.23 24.78 47.97
N ASN A 2 106.50 24.02 48.79
CA ASN A 2 105.30 24.37 49.57
C ASN A 2 104.03 25.01 48.94
N ARG A 3 102.98 24.17 48.98
CA ARG A 3 101.68 24.34 49.68
C ARG A 3 100.60 25.29 49.11
N ASN A 4 99.53 24.63 48.63
CA ASN A 4 98.11 24.78 49.02
C ASN A 4 97.60 26.11 49.58
N PHE A 5 96.62 26.68 48.88
CA PHE A 5 95.31 27.22 49.33
C PHE A 5 94.52 27.49 48.03
N GLY A 6 93.25 27.19 47.78
CA GLY A 6 92.11 26.93 48.64
C GLY A 6 90.92 27.77 48.15
N SER A 7 90.09 27.22 47.26
CA SER A 7 88.66 27.57 47.01
C SER A 7 88.28 28.91 46.35
N LYS A 8 87.14 28.86 45.63
CA LYS A 8 86.26 29.93 45.11
C LYS A 8 86.62 30.49 43.72
N LEU A 9 85.99 29.96 42.68
CA LEU A 9 84.95 30.68 41.93
C LEU A 9 84.33 29.75 40.88
N ILE A 10 83.20 29.13 41.26
CA ILE A 10 82.19 28.71 40.30
C ILE A 10 81.45 29.98 39.88
N ALA A 11 81.01 30.03 38.62
CA ALA A 11 80.11 31.02 38.02
C ALA A 11 80.76 32.20 37.30
N THR A 12 81.35 31.98 36.12
CA THR A 12 81.29 32.98 35.03
C THR A 12 81.64 32.37 33.66
N MET A 13 80.96 31.30 33.24
CA MET A 13 81.13 30.79 31.86
C MET A 13 79.88 30.07 31.33
N ALA A 14 78.71 30.67 31.55
CA ALA A 14 77.43 30.19 30.99
C ALA A 14 76.48 31.35 30.63
N ILE A 15 77.00 32.51 30.24
CA ILE A 15 76.20 33.70 29.90
C ILE A 15 76.73 34.33 28.60
N VAL A 16 77.06 33.55 27.57
CA VAL A 16 77.24 34.07 26.18
C VAL A 16 76.74 33.10 25.09
N MET A 17 76.33 31.87 25.44
CA MET A 17 75.59 30.95 24.52
C MET A 17 74.13 30.73 24.95
N MET A 18 73.49 31.73 25.56
CA MET A 18 72.05 31.72 25.85
C MET A 18 71.30 32.90 25.23
N PHE A 19 71.87 33.55 24.21
CA PHE A 19 71.25 34.68 23.52
C PHE A 19 71.47 34.61 22.00
N SER A 20 71.06 33.50 21.37
CA SER A 20 70.84 33.44 19.91
C SER A 20 69.98 32.26 19.45
N LEU A 21 69.11 31.76 20.31
CA LEU A 21 67.89 31.07 19.89
C LEU A 21 66.71 31.66 20.66
N SER A 22 66.49 32.95 20.44
CA SER A 22 65.15 33.52 20.50
C SER A 22 64.34 32.93 19.33
N LEU A 23 64.08 31.61 19.40
CA LEU A 23 62.95 31.01 18.72
C LEU A 23 61.76 31.78 19.27
N SER A 24 61.26 32.70 18.45
CA SER A 24 59.92 33.21 18.60
C SER A 24 59.00 31.99 18.63
N LEU A 25 58.66 31.52 19.84
CA LEU A 25 57.38 30.87 20.09
C LEU A 25 56.32 31.96 19.84
N GLN A 26 56.16 32.37 18.57
CA GLN A 26 54.86 32.85 18.12
C GLN A 26 53.91 31.73 18.50
N ALA A 27 53.02 32.00 19.45
CA ALA A 27 51.96 31.09 19.83
C ALA A 27 51.31 30.60 18.54
N GLN A 28 51.66 29.39 18.12
CA GLN A 28 51.22 28.85 16.84
C GLN A 28 49.71 28.86 16.90
N VAL A 29 49.08 29.70 16.07
CA VAL A 29 47.63 29.94 16.12
C VAL A 29 46.95 28.58 16.06
N ARG A 30 46.36 28.16 17.18
CA ARG A 30 45.72 26.86 17.29
C ARG A 30 44.46 26.92 16.45
N LYS A 31 44.50 26.27 15.28
CA LYS A 31 43.35 26.21 14.37
C LYS A 31 42.50 24.96 14.63
N PRO A 32 41.17 25.03 14.42
CA PRO A 32 40.32 23.84 14.39
C PRO A 32 40.69 22.93 13.20
N ASP A 33 40.21 21.70 13.21
CA ASP A 33 40.39 20.71 12.12
C ASP A 33 39.16 19.80 12.08
N LEU A 34 38.16 20.17 11.28
CA LEU A 34 36.94 19.45 11.05
C LEU A 34 37.19 18.21 10.19
N THR A 35 36.74 17.07 10.67
CA THR A 35 36.83 15.82 9.93
C THR A 35 35.56 15.00 10.02
N ILE A 36 35.34 14.18 8.99
CA ILE A 36 34.28 13.18 9.00
C ILE A 36 34.84 11.86 9.56
N VAL A 37 34.38 11.50 10.75
CA VAL A 37 34.80 10.29 11.46
C VAL A 37 34.14 9.04 10.89
N LYS A 38 32.84 9.09 10.57
CA LYS A 38 32.13 7.98 9.92
C LYS A 38 30.84 8.45 9.25
N ILE A 39 30.42 7.68 8.24
CA ILE A 39 29.10 7.78 7.59
C ILE A 39 28.36 6.48 7.92
N THR A 40 27.20 6.61 8.56
CA THR A 40 26.37 5.50 9.05
C THR A 40 24.89 5.81 8.79
N VAL A 41 24.01 4.91 9.22
CA VAL A 41 22.59 5.20 9.40
C VAL A 41 22.24 5.23 10.89
N ASP A 42 21.19 5.96 11.26
CA ASP A 42 20.61 5.93 12.60
C ASP A 42 19.58 4.80 12.74
N ARG A 43 18.81 4.82 13.85
CA ARG A 43 17.79 3.80 14.16
C ARG A 43 16.57 3.83 13.22
N ASP A 44 16.34 4.96 12.56
CA ASP A 44 15.25 5.20 11.61
C ASP A 44 15.72 5.08 10.15
N CYS A 45 16.89 4.46 9.95
CA CYS A 45 17.57 4.36 8.65
C CYS A 45 17.87 5.71 7.99
N LYS A 46 17.91 6.81 8.76
CA LYS A 46 18.32 8.12 8.27
C LYS A 46 19.82 8.20 8.16
N LEU A 47 20.32 8.84 7.12
CA LEU A 47 21.76 9.04 6.91
C LEU A 47 22.34 9.88 8.06
N ALA A 48 23.37 9.35 8.72
CA ALA A 48 24.05 9.99 9.83
C ALA A 48 25.55 10.16 9.55
N VAL A 49 26.06 11.38 9.72
CA VAL A 49 27.47 11.73 9.51
C VAL A 49 28.07 12.19 10.83
N VAL A 50 29.08 11.47 11.32
CA VAL A 50 29.78 11.84 12.55
C VAL A 50 30.94 12.75 12.22
N VAL A 51 30.94 13.92 12.83
CA VAL A 51 31.93 14.99 12.64
C VAL A 51 32.73 15.16 13.93
N ARG A 52 34.02 15.46 13.80
CA ARG A 52 34.90 15.80 14.92
C ARG A 52 35.74 17.02 14.59
N ASN A 53 36.00 17.87 15.59
CA ASN A 53 37.10 18.83 15.54
C ASN A 53 38.37 18.14 16.11
N ASN A 54 39.26 17.67 15.23
CA ASN A 54 40.54 17.07 15.56
C ASN A 54 41.63 18.11 15.91
N GLY A 55 41.35 19.39 15.69
CA GLY A 55 42.35 20.43 15.76
C GLY A 55 42.60 20.88 17.20
N PRO A 56 43.77 21.43 17.50
CA PRO A 56 44.05 22.01 18.81
C PRO A 56 43.29 23.33 19.04
N GLY A 57 42.71 23.92 17.99
CA GLY A 57 41.95 25.16 18.04
C GLY A 57 40.45 24.96 18.22
N MET A 58 39.80 26.00 18.75
CA MET A 58 38.34 26.05 18.86
C MET A 58 37.71 26.45 17.52
N LEU A 59 36.48 26.01 17.27
CA LEU A 59 35.69 26.62 16.20
C LEU A 59 35.33 28.05 16.58
N PRO A 60 35.45 29.02 15.66
CA PRO A 60 35.02 30.38 15.89
C PRO A 60 33.52 30.48 16.19
N ASP A 61 33.13 31.47 17.02
CA ASP A 61 31.71 31.67 17.37
C ASP A 61 30.82 31.96 16.15
N TYR A 62 31.35 32.58 15.08
CA TYR A 62 30.58 32.91 13.89
C TYR A 62 29.99 31.67 13.19
N VAL A 63 30.60 30.49 13.36
CA VAL A 63 30.06 29.21 12.84
C VAL A 63 28.67 28.91 13.42
N TYR A 64 28.39 29.42 14.63
CA TYR A 64 27.13 29.22 15.34
C TYR A 64 26.19 30.44 15.26
N THR A 65 26.73 31.65 15.09
CA THR A 65 25.96 32.91 15.17
C THR A 65 25.71 33.59 13.83
N ASN A 66 26.54 33.38 12.80
CA ASN A 66 26.38 34.00 11.48
C ASN A 66 25.87 32.98 10.46
N HIS A 67 24.64 33.15 9.98
CA HIS A 67 23.96 32.18 9.13
C HIS A 67 23.84 32.71 7.70
N HIS A 68 24.48 32.04 6.75
CA HIS A 68 24.45 32.41 5.34
C HIS A 68 24.46 31.15 4.45
N PRO A 69 24.14 31.26 3.14
CA PRO A 69 24.06 30.10 2.25
C PRO A 69 25.36 29.27 2.13
N LYS A 70 26.50 29.85 2.49
CA LYS A 70 27.83 29.22 2.46
C LYS A 70 28.40 28.90 3.84
N SER A 71 27.60 28.91 4.90
CA SER A 71 28.10 28.59 6.25
C SER A 71 28.66 27.18 6.34
N ALA A 72 29.67 27.00 7.20
CA ALA A 72 30.23 25.70 7.51
C ALA A 72 29.15 24.66 7.91
N GLY A 73 29.20 23.49 7.29
CA GLY A 73 28.16 22.47 7.40
C GLY A 73 28.58 21.13 6.81
N VAL A 74 27.72 20.12 6.97
CA VAL A 74 27.88 18.81 6.32
C VAL A 74 27.02 18.77 5.08
N PHE A 75 27.64 18.53 3.92
CA PHE A 75 26.97 18.32 2.64
C PHE A 75 27.24 16.91 2.12
N VAL A 76 26.23 16.27 1.55
CA VAL A 76 26.32 14.90 1.07
C VAL A 76 25.95 14.78 -0.40
N TYR A 77 26.68 13.90 -1.07
CA TYR A 77 26.44 13.46 -2.44
C TYR A 77 26.08 11.98 -2.40
N ILE A 78 24.96 11.64 -3.03
CA ILE A 78 24.40 10.28 -3.05
C ILE A 78 24.49 9.77 -4.48
N ASN A 79 25.21 8.66 -4.67
CA ASN A 79 25.49 8.08 -5.98
C ASN A 79 26.06 9.10 -6.98
N GLY A 80 26.92 10.00 -6.50
CA GLY A 80 27.58 11.03 -7.32
C GLY A 80 26.77 12.32 -7.51
N LYS A 81 25.48 12.37 -7.15
CA LYS A 81 24.64 13.58 -7.26
C LYS A 81 24.58 14.33 -5.93
N SER A 82 24.64 15.66 -5.98
CA SER A 82 24.41 16.50 -4.79
C SER A 82 23.00 16.27 -4.26
N TRP A 83 22.87 16.01 -2.97
CA TRP A 83 21.57 15.83 -2.32
C TRP A 83 21.18 17.01 -1.44
N GLY A 84 22.14 17.53 -0.66
CA GLY A 84 21.89 18.59 0.31
C GLY A 84 22.77 18.45 1.54
N GLY A 85 22.47 19.22 2.58
CA GLY A 85 23.27 19.27 3.78
C GLY A 85 22.62 20.01 4.94
N GLN A 86 23.36 20.17 6.02
CA GLN A 86 22.95 20.90 7.21
C GLN A 86 24.14 21.69 7.77
N SER A 87 23.91 22.95 8.12
CA SER A 87 24.91 23.80 8.78
C SER A 87 25.23 23.33 10.19
N ILE A 88 26.45 23.59 10.66
CA ILE A 88 26.92 23.18 12.00
C ILE A 88 25.99 23.71 13.09
N TRP A 89 25.60 24.99 13.04
CA TRP A 89 24.69 25.58 14.02
C TRP A 89 23.36 24.82 14.17
N LYS A 90 22.88 24.17 13.11
CA LYS A 90 21.60 23.47 13.10
C LYS A 90 21.70 22.03 13.64
N PHE A 91 22.80 21.32 13.37
CA PHE A 91 22.98 19.94 13.87
C PHE A 91 23.80 19.84 15.17
N ASP A 92 24.48 20.91 15.57
CA ASP A 92 25.27 21.01 16.80
C ASP A 92 24.88 22.23 17.66
N PRO A 93 23.61 22.38 18.05
CA PRO A 93 23.16 23.54 18.85
C PRO A 93 23.87 23.62 20.22
N GLY A 94 24.33 22.47 20.75
CA GLY A 94 25.11 22.40 21.99
C GLY A 94 26.59 22.74 21.84
N ARG A 95 27.03 23.16 20.65
CA ARG A 95 28.41 23.57 20.34
C ARG A 95 29.47 22.52 20.72
N LYS A 96 29.14 21.23 20.57
CA LYS A 96 30.06 20.15 20.93
C LYS A 96 31.32 20.17 20.09
N LEU A 97 31.24 20.59 18.82
CA LEU A 97 32.40 20.72 17.93
C LEU A 97 33.28 21.93 18.26
N GLN A 98 32.79 22.88 19.06
CA GLN A 98 33.51 24.12 19.34
C GLN A 98 34.83 23.86 20.07
N LYS A 99 34.87 22.88 20.96
CA LYS A 99 36.09 22.52 21.71
C LYS A 99 36.96 21.53 20.92
N PRO A 100 38.29 21.59 21.07
CA PRO A 100 39.20 20.55 20.57
C PRO A 100 38.76 19.14 21.00
N GLY A 101 38.78 18.20 20.06
CA GLY A 101 38.34 16.82 20.27
C GLY A 101 36.81 16.63 20.26
N GLY A 102 36.04 17.71 20.18
CA GLY A 102 34.58 17.70 20.15
C GLY A 102 34.00 16.82 19.05
N VAL A 103 32.94 16.06 19.35
CA VAL A 103 32.28 15.13 18.41
C VAL A 103 30.78 15.36 18.42
N THR A 104 30.17 15.38 17.24
CA THR A 104 28.72 15.42 17.09
C THR A 104 28.27 14.60 15.88
N THR A 105 26.96 14.36 15.76
CA THR A 105 26.37 13.60 14.65
C THR A 105 25.33 14.44 13.92
N CYS A 106 25.54 14.66 12.63
CA CYS A 106 24.58 15.27 11.73
C CYS A 106 23.64 14.18 11.19
N ILE A 107 22.37 14.19 11.61
CA ILE A 107 21.33 13.28 11.11
C ILE A 107 20.56 14.01 10.00
N LEU A 108 20.59 13.46 8.79
CA LEU A 108 19.95 14.01 7.60
C LEU A 108 18.65 13.25 7.31
N ASN A 109 17.62 13.92 6.79
CA ASN A 109 16.31 13.31 6.51
C ASN A 109 16.30 12.30 5.34
N TYR A 110 17.46 11.97 4.76
CA TYR A 110 17.56 10.95 3.72
C TYR A 110 17.38 9.55 4.31
N LYS A 111 16.29 8.87 3.98
CA LYS A 111 16.06 7.46 4.34
C LYS A 111 16.81 6.52 3.40
N VAL A 112 17.72 5.72 3.95
CA VAL A 112 18.51 4.74 3.19
C VAL A 112 17.71 3.47 3.00
N GLY A 113 17.23 3.24 1.77
CA GLY A 113 16.64 1.97 1.34
C GLY A 113 17.69 1.02 0.74
N PRO A 114 17.82 0.94 -0.60
CA PRO A 114 18.83 0.10 -1.24
C PRO A 114 20.25 0.59 -0.93
N PRO A 115 21.28 -0.25 -1.10
CA PRO A 115 22.67 0.15 -0.90
C PRO A 115 23.05 1.38 -1.74
N ILE A 116 23.60 2.42 -1.10
CA ILE A 116 24.02 3.67 -1.74
C ILE A 116 25.52 3.94 -1.58
N ASN A 117 26.08 4.77 -2.46
CA ASN A 117 27.39 5.36 -2.29
C ASN A 117 27.24 6.79 -1.78
N VAL A 118 27.86 7.11 -0.64
CA VAL A 118 27.78 8.43 -0.02
C VAL A 118 29.15 9.08 0.01
N LYS A 119 29.28 10.30 -0.53
CA LYS A 119 30.40 11.21 -0.26
C LYS A 119 29.88 12.30 0.66
N ALA A 120 30.47 12.46 1.83
CA ALA A 120 30.17 13.56 2.73
C ALA A 120 31.36 14.53 2.75
N VAL A 121 31.07 15.82 2.84
CA VAL A 121 32.04 16.92 2.94
C VAL A 121 31.61 17.82 4.10
N VAL A 122 32.50 18.06 5.06
CA VAL A 122 32.32 19.07 6.09
C VAL A 122 33.02 20.36 5.66
N ASP A 123 32.40 21.50 5.91
CA ASP A 123 32.88 22.81 5.47
C ASP A 123 33.22 22.88 3.96
N LEU A 124 32.23 22.53 3.13
CA LEU A 124 32.37 22.49 1.66
C LEU A 124 32.90 23.80 1.06
N TRP A 125 32.65 24.93 1.70
CA TRP A 125 33.00 26.26 1.21
C TRP A 125 34.29 26.82 1.80
N ASN A 126 34.98 26.05 2.65
CA ASN A 126 36.20 26.48 3.35
C ASN A 126 35.95 27.78 4.15
N ASP A 127 34.78 27.84 4.80
CA ASP A 127 34.30 28.97 5.59
C ASP A 127 35.05 29.08 6.93
N VAL A 128 35.61 27.97 7.42
CA VAL A 128 36.49 27.93 8.58
C VAL A 128 37.93 27.78 8.10
N LYS A 129 38.85 28.55 8.69
CA LYS A 129 40.28 28.39 8.43
C LYS A 129 40.84 27.30 9.33
N GLU A 130 41.17 26.15 8.75
CA GLU A 130 41.50 24.96 9.51
C GLU A 130 43.02 24.68 9.55
N ALA A 131 43.43 23.75 10.41
CA ALA A 131 44.79 23.24 10.43
C ALA A 131 45.07 22.34 9.23
N ARG A 132 44.03 21.72 8.66
CA ARG A 132 44.14 20.79 7.55
C ARG A 132 42.82 20.72 6.75
N GLU A 133 42.79 21.34 5.58
CA GLU A 133 41.56 21.37 4.74
C GLU A 133 41.29 20.06 3.97
N ARG A 134 42.29 19.16 3.90
CA ARG A 134 42.25 17.97 3.03
C ARG A 134 41.53 16.75 3.63
N ASN A 135 41.16 16.78 4.91
CA ASN A 135 40.48 15.67 5.62
C ASN A 135 39.01 15.95 5.92
N ASN A 136 38.46 16.93 5.22
CA ASN A 136 37.06 17.34 5.30
C ASN A 136 36.13 16.43 4.49
N ILE A 137 36.67 15.42 3.78
CA ILE A 137 35.92 14.56 2.86
C ILE A 137 36.00 13.10 3.30
N ARG A 138 34.87 12.39 3.25
CA ARG A 138 34.83 10.91 3.40
C ARG A 138 33.87 10.28 2.42
N ILE A 139 34.24 9.10 1.91
CA ILE A 139 33.41 8.29 1.02
C ILE A 139 33.06 6.96 1.70
N ARG A 140 31.78 6.59 1.67
CA ARG A 140 31.27 5.29 2.10
C ARG A 140 30.53 4.63 0.94
N LYS A 141 31.09 3.53 0.43
CA LYS A 141 30.46 2.72 -0.61
C LYS A 141 29.52 1.67 0.00
N ARG A 142 28.44 1.36 -0.71
CA ARG A 142 27.45 0.33 -0.34
C ARG A 142 26.92 0.50 1.10
N LEU A 143 26.63 1.74 1.51
CA LEU A 143 25.94 1.99 2.76
C LEU A 143 24.50 1.47 2.63
N SER A 144 24.10 0.59 3.53
CA SER A 144 22.75 0.05 3.62
C SER A 144 22.29 0.14 5.06
N CYS A 145 20.98 0.26 5.28
CA CYS A 145 20.42 0.03 6.60
C CYS A 145 20.52 -1.46 6.91
N ARG A 146 21.51 -1.86 7.71
CA ARG A 146 21.60 -3.22 8.28
C ARG A 146 21.13 -3.14 9.72
N SER A 147 20.09 -3.90 10.03
CA SER A 147 19.51 -4.06 11.36
C SER A 147 20.60 -4.45 12.36
N THR A 148 20.75 -3.70 13.45
CA THR A 148 21.70 -3.99 14.53
C THR A 148 21.39 -5.37 15.14
N PRO A 149 22.39 -6.24 15.37
CA PRO A 149 22.16 -7.52 16.08
C PRO A 149 21.51 -7.27 17.44
N GLY A 150 20.35 -7.90 17.69
CA GLY A 150 19.57 -7.74 18.93
C GLY A 150 18.22 -7.01 18.77
N ARG A 151 17.95 -6.37 17.62
CA ARG A 151 16.63 -5.76 17.36
C ARG A 151 15.63 -6.84 16.99
N ARG A 152 14.64 -7.10 17.86
CA ARG A 152 13.48 -7.97 17.59
C ARG A 152 12.43 -7.20 16.81
N MET A 153 12.30 -7.43 15.51
CA MET A 153 11.28 -6.80 14.66
C MET A 153 10.72 -7.78 13.63
N PRO A 154 9.48 -7.56 13.15
CA PRO A 154 8.94 -8.27 12.00
C PRO A 154 9.73 -7.99 10.72
N ASP A 155 9.59 -8.87 9.75
CA ASP A 155 10.09 -8.69 8.38
C ASP A 155 9.23 -9.53 7.44
N LEU A 156 8.25 -8.91 6.79
CA LEU A 156 7.27 -9.55 5.93
C LEU A 156 7.78 -9.60 4.50
N VAL A 157 7.97 -10.82 4.00
CA VAL A 157 8.30 -11.06 2.60
C VAL A 157 7.17 -11.78 1.91
N VAL A 158 6.91 -11.41 0.66
CA VAL A 158 6.06 -12.21 -0.22
C VAL A 158 6.86 -13.45 -0.64
N LYS A 159 6.59 -14.57 0.02
CA LYS A 159 7.31 -15.83 -0.17
C LYS A 159 6.95 -16.52 -1.48
N ASP A 160 5.69 -16.47 -1.89
CA ASP A 160 5.24 -17.13 -3.12
C ASP A 160 4.00 -16.43 -3.72
N ILE A 161 3.91 -16.48 -5.05
CA ILE A 161 2.72 -16.07 -5.81
C ILE A 161 2.53 -17.14 -6.88
N ARG A 162 1.44 -17.91 -6.79
CA ARG A 162 1.21 -19.02 -7.71
C ARG A 162 -0.23 -19.08 -8.19
N LEU A 163 -0.42 -19.81 -9.29
CA LEU A 163 -1.74 -20.18 -9.77
C LEU A 163 -2.19 -21.48 -9.11
N ILE A 164 -3.43 -21.49 -8.65
CA ILE A 164 -4.15 -22.71 -8.26
C ILE A 164 -5.28 -22.98 -9.28
N LYS A 165 -6.13 -23.98 -9.00
CA LYS A 165 -7.24 -24.39 -9.87
C LYS A 165 -8.08 -23.18 -10.33
N ASP A 166 -8.52 -23.25 -11.59
CA ASP A 166 -9.30 -22.21 -12.28
C ASP A 166 -8.56 -20.87 -12.45
N CYS A 167 -7.22 -20.88 -12.44
CA CYS A 167 -6.38 -19.69 -12.58
C CYS A 167 -6.60 -18.64 -11.48
N LYS A 168 -6.93 -19.10 -10.27
CA LYS A 168 -6.93 -18.24 -9.08
C LYS A 168 -5.51 -18.04 -8.61
N ILE A 169 -5.26 -16.87 -8.04
CA ILE A 169 -3.95 -16.53 -7.48
C ILE A 169 -3.96 -16.87 -6.01
N GLU A 170 -2.98 -17.64 -5.59
CA GLU A 170 -2.67 -17.87 -4.20
C GLU A 170 -1.37 -17.15 -3.87
N VAL A 171 -1.37 -16.40 -2.77
CA VAL A 171 -0.22 -15.63 -2.29
C VAL A 171 0.17 -16.17 -0.92
N THR A 172 1.46 -16.40 -0.72
CA THR A 172 2.03 -16.72 0.60
C THR A 172 2.93 -15.58 1.06
N ILE A 173 2.66 -15.07 2.26
CA ILE A 173 3.54 -14.14 2.97
C ILE A 173 4.20 -14.89 4.13
N LYS A 174 5.48 -14.59 4.37
CA LYS A 174 6.25 -15.11 5.49
C LYS A 174 6.79 -13.95 6.32
N ASN A 175 6.73 -14.08 7.64
CA ASN A 175 7.50 -13.23 8.54
C ASN A 175 8.88 -13.85 8.76
N ILE A 176 9.91 -13.36 8.09
CA ILE A 176 11.32 -13.78 8.29
C ILE A 176 12.03 -12.97 9.39
N GLY A 177 11.29 -12.12 10.08
CA GLY A 177 11.80 -11.27 11.13
C GLY A 177 12.09 -12.03 12.43
N THR A 178 12.70 -11.31 13.36
CA THR A 178 13.05 -11.81 14.71
C THR A 178 11.97 -11.50 15.76
N ALA A 179 10.91 -10.79 15.36
CA ALA A 179 9.66 -10.61 16.12
C ALA A 179 8.42 -10.91 15.27
N GLY A 180 7.32 -11.17 15.95
CA GLY A 180 6.00 -11.31 15.34
C GLY A 180 5.35 -9.97 15.03
N VAL A 181 4.45 -9.93 14.04
CA VAL A 181 3.64 -8.74 13.77
C VAL A 181 2.70 -8.45 14.95
N PRO A 182 2.72 -7.24 15.56
CA PRO A 182 1.84 -6.91 16.68
C PRO A 182 0.35 -6.84 16.28
N ASP A 183 -0.54 -7.11 17.24
CA ASP A 183 -2.00 -7.09 17.03
C ASP A 183 -2.51 -5.75 16.50
N SER A 184 -1.90 -4.63 16.92
CA SER A 184 -2.26 -3.28 16.46
C SER A 184 -2.11 -3.08 14.95
N TYR A 185 -1.34 -3.93 14.27
CA TYR A 185 -1.11 -3.88 12.83
C TYR A 185 -2.03 -4.82 12.03
N TYR A 186 -2.89 -5.58 12.71
CA TYR A 186 -3.96 -6.36 12.07
C TYR A 186 -5.25 -5.54 11.93
N ASP A 187 -5.47 -4.56 12.80
CA ASP A 187 -6.71 -3.78 12.90
C ASP A 187 -6.53 -2.32 12.50
N LEU A 188 -7.60 -1.72 11.94
CA LEU A 188 -7.62 -0.30 11.60
C LEU A 188 -7.49 0.57 12.87
N PRO A 189 -6.86 1.75 12.78
CA PRO A 189 -6.41 2.44 11.57
C PRO A 189 -5.00 2.05 11.08
N ASN A 190 -4.20 1.35 11.88
CA ASN A 190 -2.79 1.06 11.60
C ASN A 190 -2.59 -0.26 10.85
N ALA A 191 -3.63 -0.78 10.21
CA ALA A 191 -3.60 -2.10 9.61
C ALA A 191 -2.61 -2.16 8.44
N VAL A 192 -1.75 -3.17 8.46
CA VAL A 192 -0.84 -3.49 7.36
C VAL A 192 -1.65 -3.88 6.13
N GLY A 193 -1.42 -3.21 5.02
CA GLY A 193 -2.06 -3.51 3.74
C GLY A 193 -1.24 -4.49 2.91
N VAL A 194 -1.89 -5.49 2.32
CA VAL A 194 -1.32 -6.32 1.27
C VAL A 194 -1.97 -5.89 -0.05
N GLN A 195 -1.16 -5.41 -0.99
CA GLN A 195 -1.63 -4.87 -2.27
C GLN A 195 -1.14 -5.71 -3.44
N MET A 196 -2.07 -6.14 -4.29
CA MET A 196 -1.78 -6.86 -5.52
C MET A 196 -1.96 -5.96 -6.75
N TYR A 197 -1.14 -6.19 -7.76
CA TYR A 197 -1.16 -5.56 -9.07
C TYR A 197 -1.17 -6.63 -10.18
N ASN A 198 -1.87 -6.35 -11.27
CA ASN A 198 -1.70 -7.05 -12.54
C ASN A 198 -1.04 -6.10 -13.54
N GLY A 199 0.21 -6.41 -13.91
CA GLY A 199 1.10 -5.48 -14.57
C GLY A 199 1.35 -4.24 -13.70
N THR A 200 0.99 -3.07 -14.22
CA THR A 200 1.13 -1.79 -13.51
C THR A 200 -0.12 -1.36 -12.76
N LYS A 201 -1.27 -2.04 -12.98
CA LYS A 201 -2.56 -1.60 -12.44
C LYS A 201 -2.83 -2.25 -11.08
N PRO A 202 -3.26 -1.48 -10.05
CA PRO A 202 -3.70 -2.06 -8.79
C PRO A 202 -4.94 -2.93 -9.05
N TRP A 203 -4.93 -4.14 -8.48
CA TRP A 203 -5.96 -5.13 -8.75
C TRP A 203 -6.81 -5.48 -7.53
N GLY A 204 -6.20 -5.47 -6.34
CA GLY A 204 -6.93 -5.64 -5.09
C GLY A 204 -6.04 -5.40 -3.89
N GLY A 205 -6.62 -4.89 -2.81
CA GLY A 205 -5.96 -4.70 -1.52
C GLY A 205 -6.77 -5.36 -0.41
N ILE A 206 -6.07 -5.91 0.58
CA ILE A 206 -6.68 -6.48 1.78
C ILE A 206 -5.78 -6.15 2.97
N ILE A 207 -6.38 -5.84 4.12
CA ILE A 207 -5.60 -5.66 5.36
C ILE A 207 -5.13 -7.02 5.88
N LEU A 208 -4.08 -7.02 6.70
CA LEU A 208 -3.44 -8.24 7.19
C LEU A 208 -4.40 -9.17 7.94
N LYS A 209 -5.39 -8.63 8.67
CA LYS A 209 -6.45 -9.44 9.30
C LYS A 209 -7.38 -10.17 8.33
N GLY A 210 -7.59 -9.62 7.14
CA GLY A 210 -8.32 -10.32 6.08
C GLY A 210 -7.45 -11.35 5.36
N PHE A 211 -6.16 -11.06 5.21
CA PHE A 211 -5.19 -11.97 4.59
C PHE A 211 -4.87 -13.19 5.48
N ASP A 212 -4.58 -12.92 6.75
CA ASP A 212 -4.16 -13.87 7.78
C ASP A 212 -5.11 -13.83 9.00
N PRO A 213 -6.37 -14.28 8.87
CA PRO A 213 -7.33 -14.23 9.97
C PRO A 213 -6.92 -15.10 11.18
N ALA A 214 -6.03 -16.07 10.96
CA ALA A 214 -5.49 -16.94 12.02
C ALA A 214 -4.30 -16.33 12.78
N GLY A 215 -3.78 -15.18 12.33
CA GLY A 215 -2.65 -14.52 12.98
C GLY A 215 -1.33 -15.29 12.91
N LYS A 216 -1.12 -16.09 11.86
CA LYS A 216 0.11 -16.87 11.67
C LYS A 216 1.37 -16.00 11.56
N LEU A 217 1.27 -14.76 11.07
CA LEU A 217 2.41 -13.84 10.96
C LEU A 217 2.77 -13.14 12.28
N LYS A 218 1.97 -13.34 13.34
CA LYS A 218 2.23 -12.82 14.70
C LYS A 218 3.37 -13.54 15.42
N VAL A 219 4.02 -14.51 14.79
CA VAL A 219 5.21 -15.17 15.31
C VAL A 219 6.35 -15.11 14.28
N PRO A 220 7.62 -15.01 14.73
CA PRO A 220 8.78 -15.18 13.86
C PRO A 220 8.71 -16.49 13.07
N GLY A 221 9.03 -16.44 11.78
CA GLY A 221 8.99 -17.61 10.88
C GLY A 221 7.59 -18.01 10.41
N GLY A 222 6.53 -17.39 10.93
CA GLY A 222 5.15 -17.69 10.56
C GLY A 222 4.84 -17.44 9.09
N GLU A 223 3.92 -18.23 8.53
CA GLU A 223 3.51 -18.16 7.13
C GLU A 223 1.99 -18.14 7.01
N ALA A 224 1.46 -17.20 6.22
CA ALA A 224 0.05 -17.09 5.91
C ALA A 224 -0.16 -17.18 4.40
N THR A 225 -1.18 -17.92 3.99
CA THR A 225 -1.54 -18.11 2.59
C THR A 225 -2.97 -17.66 2.36
N HIS A 226 -3.17 -16.92 1.28
CA HIS A 226 -4.47 -16.36 0.92
C HIS A 226 -4.75 -16.59 -0.56
N VAL A 227 -5.90 -17.18 -0.85
CA VAL A 227 -6.44 -17.25 -2.22
C VAL A 227 -7.14 -15.94 -2.51
N TRP A 228 -6.60 -15.19 -3.46
CA TRP A 228 -7.16 -13.91 -3.86
C TRP A 228 -8.49 -14.13 -4.59
N PHE A 229 -9.54 -13.42 -4.16
CA PHE A 229 -10.90 -13.52 -4.71
C PHE A 229 -11.50 -14.94 -4.75
N PRO A 230 -11.62 -15.64 -3.61
CA PRO A 230 -11.90 -17.08 -3.59
C PRO A 230 -13.27 -17.46 -4.18
N LEU A 231 -14.22 -16.51 -4.26
CA LEU A 231 -15.58 -16.75 -4.75
C LEU A 231 -15.93 -15.98 -6.04
N ALA A 232 -15.02 -15.16 -6.56
CA ALA A 232 -15.30 -14.30 -7.71
C ALA A 232 -14.57 -14.82 -8.96
N ALA A 233 -15.24 -15.72 -9.70
CA ALA A 233 -14.68 -16.35 -10.90
C ALA A 233 -14.28 -15.35 -11.99
N ASN A 234 -14.89 -14.15 -11.98
CA ASN A 234 -14.57 -13.06 -12.90
C ASN A 234 -13.26 -12.32 -12.59
N LEU A 235 -12.65 -12.61 -11.44
CA LEU A 235 -11.35 -12.07 -11.05
C LEU A 235 -10.25 -13.13 -11.10
N ASN A 236 -10.56 -14.33 -11.62
CA ASN A 236 -9.53 -15.29 -12.02
C ASN A 236 -8.70 -14.69 -13.16
N LEU A 237 -7.43 -15.10 -13.26
CA LEU A 237 -6.62 -14.70 -14.40
C LEU A 237 -7.22 -15.23 -15.69
N SER A 238 -7.37 -14.34 -16.69
CA SER A 238 -7.74 -14.77 -18.03
C SER A 238 -6.64 -15.65 -18.62
N PRO A 239 -6.96 -16.54 -19.58
CA PRO A 239 -5.95 -17.30 -20.28
C PRO A 239 -4.87 -16.38 -20.87
N GLY A 240 -3.60 -16.77 -20.70
CA GLY A 240 -2.44 -15.97 -21.10
C GLY A 240 -1.43 -15.80 -19.97
N THR A 241 -0.36 -15.08 -20.30
CA THR A 241 0.72 -14.75 -19.35
C THR A 241 0.47 -13.38 -18.73
N HIS A 242 0.53 -13.32 -17.41
CA HIS A 242 0.32 -12.12 -16.62
C HIS A 242 1.50 -11.88 -15.69
N SER A 243 1.79 -10.60 -15.43
CA SER A 243 2.83 -10.20 -14.47
C SER A 243 2.16 -9.79 -13.18
N ILE A 244 2.20 -10.63 -12.16
CA ILE A 244 1.54 -10.39 -10.88
C ILE A 244 2.56 -9.88 -9.88
N LYS A 245 2.33 -8.67 -9.37
CA LYS A 245 3.15 -8.09 -8.32
C LYS A 245 2.34 -7.99 -7.04
N VAL A 246 2.91 -8.43 -5.93
CA VAL A 246 2.33 -8.27 -4.60
C VAL A 246 3.32 -7.51 -3.73
N ILE A 247 2.79 -6.59 -2.93
CA ILE A 247 3.51 -5.79 -1.95
C ILE A 247 2.87 -6.09 -0.59
N ALA A 248 3.63 -6.74 0.30
CA ALA A 248 3.32 -6.78 1.72
C ALA A 248 3.66 -5.41 2.35
N ASP A 249 2.94 -5.02 3.40
CA ASP A 249 3.05 -3.70 4.03
C ASP A 249 3.05 -2.51 3.06
N HIS A 250 2.07 -2.52 2.15
CA HIS A 250 1.88 -1.42 1.22
C HIS A 250 1.60 -0.10 1.97
N GLY A 251 2.57 0.81 1.92
CA GLY A 251 2.54 2.08 2.63
C GLY A 251 3.61 2.19 3.73
N SER A 252 4.40 1.14 3.97
CA SER A 252 5.45 1.09 5.00
C SER A 252 4.91 1.50 6.37
N VAL A 253 3.79 0.89 6.76
CA VAL A 253 3.06 1.21 8.00
C VAL A 253 3.69 0.46 9.18
N LEU A 254 4.12 -0.79 8.96
CA LEU A 254 4.80 -1.61 9.94
C LEU A 254 6.31 -1.37 9.87
N PRO A 255 6.95 -0.93 10.95
CA PRO A 255 8.41 -0.90 11.00
C PRO A 255 8.98 -2.32 10.92
N GLU A 256 9.85 -2.57 9.94
CA GLU A 256 10.42 -3.89 9.68
C GLU A 256 11.95 -3.92 9.75
N LEU A 257 12.53 -5.13 9.81
CA LEU A 257 14.00 -5.29 9.75
C LEU A 257 14.57 -4.85 8.40
N SER A 258 13.78 -5.00 7.34
CA SER A 258 14.06 -4.52 6.00
C SER A 258 12.75 -4.02 5.39
N GLU A 259 12.76 -2.78 4.91
CA GLU A 259 11.63 -2.14 4.21
C GLU A 259 11.70 -2.36 2.69
N THR A 260 12.61 -3.22 2.24
CA THR A 260 13.00 -3.31 0.81
C THR A 260 12.73 -4.67 0.17
N ASN A 261 12.25 -5.64 0.94
CA ASN A 261 12.03 -7.04 0.55
C ASN A 261 10.56 -7.46 0.61
N ASN A 262 9.64 -6.51 0.82
CA ASN A 262 8.21 -6.76 0.91
C ASN A 262 7.51 -6.94 -0.45
N THR A 263 8.24 -6.74 -1.55
CA THR A 263 7.68 -6.78 -2.91
C THR A 263 8.18 -8.02 -3.66
N ARG A 264 7.26 -8.74 -4.30
CA ARG A 264 7.59 -9.81 -5.25
C ARG A 264 6.76 -9.67 -6.52
N THR A 265 7.37 -9.98 -7.65
CA THR A 265 6.70 -10.04 -8.96
C THR A 265 6.93 -11.40 -9.59
N GLU A 266 5.87 -12.03 -10.08
CA GLU A 266 5.90 -13.34 -10.75
C GLU A 266 5.22 -13.27 -12.11
N ARG A 267 5.72 -14.05 -13.08
CA ARG A 267 5.07 -14.23 -14.37
C ARG A 267 4.27 -15.52 -14.35
N LEU A 268 2.95 -15.39 -14.31
CA LEU A 268 2.02 -16.51 -14.20
C LEU A 268 1.34 -16.76 -15.55
N THR A 269 1.29 -18.01 -15.99
CA THR A 269 0.60 -18.39 -17.23
C THR A 269 -0.64 -19.21 -16.91
N CYS A 270 -1.81 -18.60 -17.09
CA CYS A 270 -3.10 -19.29 -17.05
C CYS A 270 -3.35 -20.00 -18.38
N ARG A 271 -3.53 -21.32 -18.34
CA ARG A 271 -3.90 -22.11 -19.52
C ARG A 271 -5.42 -22.24 -19.57
N LYS A 272 -6.01 -21.95 -20.73
CA LYS A 272 -7.43 -22.23 -20.99
C LYS A 272 -7.62 -23.75 -20.92
N LEU A 273 -8.51 -24.25 -20.07
CA LEU A 273 -9.03 -25.60 -20.25
C LEU A 273 -9.87 -25.57 -21.52
N THR A 274 -9.33 -26.09 -22.62
CA THR A 274 -10.09 -26.38 -23.83
C THR A 274 -11.08 -27.50 -23.53
N VAL A 275 -12.29 -27.14 -23.13
CA VAL A 275 -13.43 -28.04 -23.30
C VAL A 275 -13.73 -28.04 -24.80
N ALA A 276 -13.54 -29.19 -25.45
CA ALA A 276 -13.91 -29.40 -26.83
C ALA A 276 -15.44 -29.30 -26.94
N THR A 277 -15.94 -28.14 -27.36
CA THR A 277 -17.37 -27.96 -27.64
C THR A 277 -17.59 -28.17 -29.13
N SER A 278 -18.10 -29.34 -29.50
CA SER A 278 -18.61 -29.63 -30.85
C SER A 278 -19.86 -28.80 -31.10
N THR A 279 -19.79 -27.85 -32.03
CA THR A 279 -20.93 -27.05 -32.50
C THR A 279 -21.75 -27.84 -33.52
N PRO A 280 -23.08 -27.95 -33.39
CA PRO A 280 -23.94 -28.25 -34.52
C PRO A 280 -24.24 -26.93 -35.28
N VAL A 281 -23.99 -26.94 -36.59
CA VAL A 281 -24.41 -25.88 -37.51
C VAL A 281 -25.90 -26.06 -37.76
N VAL A 282 -26.72 -25.14 -37.26
CA VAL A 282 -28.13 -25.04 -37.65
C VAL A 282 -28.28 -23.84 -38.58
N THR A 283 -28.55 -24.15 -39.85
CA THR A 283 -28.90 -23.20 -40.89
C THR A 283 -30.32 -22.70 -40.63
N ALA A 284 -30.46 -21.47 -40.13
CA ALA A 284 -31.76 -20.85 -39.90
C ALA A 284 -32.19 -19.99 -41.11
N THR A 285 -33.32 -20.35 -41.71
CA THR A 285 -34.05 -19.55 -42.69
C THR A 285 -34.58 -18.26 -42.06
N LYS A 286 -34.43 -17.15 -42.80
CA LYS A 286 -34.72 -15.78 -42.38
C LYS A 286 -36.23 -15.55 -42.16
N PRO A 287 -36.69 -15.24 -40.93
CA PRO A 287 -38.06 -14.82 -40.69
C PRO A 287 -38.31 -13.38 -41.19
N PRO A 288 -39.58 -12.97 -41.35
CA PRO A 288 -39.95 -11.63 -41.79
C PRO A 288 -39.39 -10.55 -40.83
N VAL A 289 -38.79 -9.51 -41.40
CA VAL A 289 -38.22 -8.38 -40.66
C VAL A 289 -39.36 -7.56 -40.05
N THR A 290 -39.79 -7.94 -38.86
CA THR A 290 -40.58 -7.05 -37.99
C THR A 290 -39.62 -6.01 -37.42
N LEU A 291 -39.93 -4.73 -37.63
CA LEU A 291 -39.11 -3.62 -37.14
C LEU A 291 -39.01 -3.72 -35.61
N ALA A 292 -37.83 -4.09 -35.11
CA ALA A 292 -37.65 -4.34 -33.69
C ALA A 292 -37.80 -3.03 -32.90
N LYS A 293 -38.88 -2.95 -32.11
CA LYS A 293 -39.21 -1.79 -31.28
C LYS A 293 -38.16 -1.57 -30.20
N THR A 294 -37.83 -0.31 -29.90
CA THR A 294 -36.99 0.03 -28.74
C THR A 294 -37.82 -0.14 -27.45
N PRO A 295 -37.35 -0.93 -26.47
CA PRO A 295 -38.03 -1.07 -25.18
C PRO A 295 -37.96 0.20 -24.34
N LYS A 296 -39.02 0.49 -23.58
CA LYS A 296 -39.05 1.52 -22.53
C LYS A 296 -38.09 1.18 -21.40
N ARG A 297 -38.06 -0.10 -21.01
CA ARG A 297 -37.10 -0.66 -20.04
C ARG A 297 -37.01 -2.17 -20.18
N PHE A 298 -35.93 -2.76 -19.68
CA PHE A 298 -35.84 -4.21 -19.48
C PHE A 298 -35.25 -4.54 -18.10
N LEU A 299 -35.57 -5.74 -17.61
CA LEU A 299 -35.14 -6.25 -16.32
C LEU A 299 -34.39 -7.57 -16.52
N LEU A 300 -33.29 -7.75 -15.79
CA LEU A 300 -32.57 -9.01 -15.63
C LEU A 300 -32.89 -9.54 -14.23
N HIS A 301 -33.77 -10.53 -14.13
CA HIS A 301 -34.14 -11.15 -12.85
C HIS A 301 -33.15 -12.22 -12.48
N PHE A 302 -32.57 -12.13 -11.29
CA PHE A 302 -31.53 -13.04 -10.81
C PHE A 302 -32.08 -14.02 -9.79
N LYS A 303 -31.88 -15.32 -10.03
CA LYS A 303 -32.26 -16.39 -9.10
C LYS A 303 -31.25 -16.61 -7.97
N ASP A 304 -30.00 -16.19 -8.18
CA ASP A 304 -28.87 -16.45 -7.29
C ASP A 304 -28.29 -15.19 -6.65
N ALA A 305 -29.04 -14.08 -6.65
CA ALA A 305 -28.52 -12.81 -6.15
C ALA A 305 -28.48 -12.76 -4.62
N TYR A 306 -27.40 -12.20 -4.09
CA TYR A 306 -27.22 -12.00 -2.65
C TYR A 306 -26.35 -10.79 -2.34
N LEU A 307 -26.48 -10.30 -1.11
CA LEU A 307 -25.56 -9.34 -0.50
C LEU A 307 -24.59 -10.08 0.42
N GLY A 308 -23.29 -9.94 0.16
CA GLY A 308 -22.23 -10.44 1.03
C GLY A 308 -21.66 -9.34 1.91
N TYR A 309 -21.53 -9.61 3.21
CA TYR A 309 -20.89 -8.71 4.16
C TYR A 309 -19.71 -9.39 4.86
N VAL A 310 -18.55 -8.74 4.82
CA VAL A 310 -17.31 -9.18 5.47
C VAL A 310 -17.12 -8.40 6.76
N LYS A 311 -17.16 -9.09 7.92
CA LYS A 311 -17.15 -8.44 9.23
C LYS A 311 -15.86 -7.69 9.52
N SER A 312 -14.70 -8.25 9.13
CA SER A 312 -13.38 -7.68 9.42
C SER A 312 -13.10 -6.40 8.64
N SER A 313 -13.38 -6.39 7.33
CA SER A 313 -13.16 -5.22 6.47
C SER A 313 -14.36 -4.27 6.42
N LYS A 314 -15.51 -4.67 6.98
CA LYS A 314 -16.81 -3.98 6.82
C LYS A 314 -17.19 -3.77 5.34
N SER A 315 -16.67 -4.61 4.45
CA SER A 315 -16.97 -4.53 3.02
C SER A 315 -18.29 -5.21 2.69
N LEU A 316 -19.04 -4.61 1.78
CA LEU A 316 -20.34 -5.07 1.32
C LEU A 316 -20.31 -5.24 -0.19
N GLN A 317 -20.85 -6.33 -0.70
CA GLN A 317 -20.92 -6.60 -2.14
C GLN A 317 -22.29 -7.13 -2.52
N ILE A 318 -22.78 -6.75 -3.69
CA ILE A 318 -23.99 -7.32 -4.30
C ILE A 318 -23.53 -8.21 -5.44
N ILE A 319 -23.96 -9.47 -5.44
CA ILE A 319 -23.44 -10.51 -6.32
C ILE A 319 -24.62 -11.23 -6.99
N ALA A 320 -24.50 -11.53 -8.28
CA ALA A 320 -25.38 -12.45 -9.01
C ALA A 320 -24.60 -13.06 -10.19
N GLU A 321 -25.03 -14.22 -10.70
CA GLU A 321 -24.32 -14.95 -11.78
C GLU A 321 -22.84 -15.20 -11.46
N LYS A 322 -22.49 -15.30 -10.17
CA LYS A 322 -21.10 -15.39 -9.66
C LYS A 322 -20.22 -14.16 -10.00
N ASN A 323 -20.81 -13.00 -10.29
CA ASN A 323 -20.10 -11.74 -10.54
C ASN A 323 -20.54 -10.67 -9.53
N VAL A 324 -19.59 -9.86 -9.06
CA VAL A 324 -19.91 -8.67 -8.25
C VAL A 324 -20.54 -7.62 -9.14
N LEU A 325 -21.77 -7.22 -8.80
CA LEU A 325 -22.54 -6.20 -9.52
C LEU A 325 -22.38 -4.80 -8.92
N SER A 326 -22.08 -4.73 -7.62
CA SER A 326 -21.80 -3.48 -6.88
C SER A 326 -20.90 -3.77 -5.68
N TYR A 327 -20.03 -2.81 -5.36
CA TYR A 327 -19.06 -2.86 -4.25
C TYR A 327 -19.53 -2.11 -2.99
N GLY A 328 -20.78 -1.63 -2.97
CA GLY A 328 -21.43 -1.07 -1.78
C GLY A 328 -20.67 0.10 -1.15
N GLY A 329 -20.06 0.96 -1.98
CA GLY A 329 -19.33 2.15 -1.53
C GLY A 329 -20.24 3.24 -0.95
N ASP A 330 -21.51 3.23 -1.35
CA ASP A 330 -22.62 4.09 -0.93
C ASP A 330 -23.42 3.56 0.28
N TRP A 331 -23.02 2.40 0.81
CA TRP A 331 -23.68 1.80 1.98
C TRP A 331 -23.07 2.27 3.30
N GLN A 332 -23.94 2.67 4.21
CA GLN A 332 -23.67 2.83 5.64
C GLN A 332 -23.87 1.50 6.35
N LYS A 333 -22.96 1.19 7.28
CA LYS A 333 -22.99 -0.05 8.05
C LYS A 333 -22.70 0.23 9.51
N CYS A 334 -23.41 -0.47 10.38
CA CYS A 334 -23.23 -0.40 11.82
C CYS A 334 -23.28 -1.80 12.41
N GLN A 335 -22.45 -2.04 13.42
CA GLN A 335 -22.53 -3.26 14.22
C GLN A 335 -22.88 -2.83 15.65
N LEU A 336 -24.10 -3.13 16.09
CA LEU A 336 -24.58 -2.81 17.44
C LEU A 336 -24.09 -3.82 18.47
N THR A 337 -24.12 -5.10 18.09
CA THR A 337 -23.66 -6.22 18.91
C THR A 337 -22.92 -7.21 18.01
N PRO A 338 -22.25 -8.25 18.55
CA PRO A 338 -21.59 -9.27 17.74
C PRO A 338 -22.47 -9.93 16.66
N THR A 339 -23.80 -9.92 16.85
CA THR A 339 -24.78 -10.59 16.00
C THR A 339 -25.82 -9.65 15.37
N LEU A 340 -25.79 -8.35 15.68
CA LEU A 340 -26.79 -7.38 15.22
C LEU A 340 -26.14 -6.26 14.42
N PHE A 341 -26.57 -6.12 13.16
CA PHE A 341 -26.00 -5.18 12.20
C PHE A 341 -27.09 -4.30 11.60
N HIS A 342 -26.81 -3.01 11.40
CA HIS A 342 -27.65 -2.12 10.62
C HIS A 342 -26.98 -1.83 9.28
N LEU A 343 -27.72 -1.96 8.19
CA LEU A 343 -27.29 -1.68 6.83
C LEU A 343 -28.25 -0.67 6.19
N ARG A 344 -27.73 0.37 5.55
CA ARG A 344 -28.55 1.38 4.87
C ARG A 344 -27.80 1.99 3.70
N GLU A 345 -28.47 2.16 2.57
CA GLU A 345 -27.96 3.01 1.49
C GLU A 345 -28.01 4.50 1.84
N ASN A 346 -27.00 5.28 1.45
CA ASN A 346 -26.93 6.71 1.77
C ASN A 346 -28.18 7.51 1.35
N PHE A 347 -28.84 7.10 0.27
CA PHE A 347 -30.03 7.76 -0.27
C PHE A 347 -31.35 7.24 0.33
N TRP A 348 -31.35 6.12 1.07
CA TRP A 348 -32.57 5.65 1.75
C TRP A 348 -32.97 6.62 2.87
N LYS A 349 -34.25 6.99 2.88
CA LYS A 349 -34.85 7.86 3.89
C LYS A 349 -35.90 7.11 4.68
N GLY A 350 -35.95 7.34 5.99
CA GLY A 350 -37.00 6.81 6.87
C GLY A 350 -36.88 5.33 7.23
N PHE A 351 -35.92 4.58 6.69
CA PHE A 351 -35.69 3.18 7.07
C PHE A 351 -34.24 2.73 6.94
N TYR A 352 -33.95 1.57 7.52
CA TYR A 352 -32.72 0.78 7.32
C TYR A 352 -33.02 -0.71 7.45
N TRP A 353 -32.06 -1.56 7.11
CA TRP A 353 -32.15 -2.99 7.37
C TRP A 353 -31.42 -3.34 8.65
N GLU A 354 -32.06 -4.12 9.52
CA GLU A 354 -31.46 -4.75 10.68
C GLU A 354 -31.25 -6.24 10.38
N VAL A 355 -30.01 -6.69 10.42
CA VAL A 355 -29.61 -8.08 10.20
C VAL A 355 -29.25 -8.70 11.55
N ASN A 356 -30.01 -9.69 11.98
CA ASN A 356 -29.68 -10.50 13.14
C ASN A 356 -29.09 -11.84 12.68
N THR A 357 -27.77 -12.00 12.82
CA THR A 357 -27.07 -13.20 12.38
C THR A 357 -27.27 -14.38 13.33
N ALA A 358 -27.63 -14.17 14.59
CA ALA A 358 -27.94 -15.26 15.52
C ALA A 358 -29.29 -15.90 15.15
N GLN A 359 -30.29 -15.05 14.93
CA GLN A 359 -31.64 -15.48 14.56
C GLN A 359 -31.80 -15.78 13.07
N LYS A 360 -30.80 -15.44 12.24
CA LYS A 360 -30.81 -15.60 10.77
C LYS A 360 -32.01 -14.91 10.11
N VAL A 361 -32.33 -13.69 10.57
CA VAL A 361 -33.43 -12.88 10.05
C VAL A 361 -32.96 -11.48 9.66
N VAL A 362 -33.69 -10.87 8.73
CA VAL A 362 -33.52 -9.47 8.33
C VAL A 362 -34.85 -8.75 8.54
N TYR A 363 -34.79 -7.57 9.14
CA TYR A 363 -35.93 -6.67 9.29
C TYR A 363 -35.68 -5.38 8.51
N ARG A 364 -36.72 -4.84 7.88
CA ARG A 364 -36.80 -3.42 7.54
C ARG A 364 -37.29 -2.67 8.77
N VAL A 365 -36.53 -1.69 9.22
CA VAL A 365 -36.83 -0.89 10.41
C VAL A 365 -37.22 0.52 10.00
N LYS A 366 -38.40 0.99 10.41
CA LYS A 366 -38.92 2.36 10.17
C LYS A 366 -39.08 3.12 11.47
N GLY A 367 -38.84 4.43 11.45
CA GLY A 367 -38.96 5.30 12.64
C GLY A 367 -37.88 5.08 13.72
N GLY A 368 -36.96 4.13 13.51
CA GLY A 368 -35.81 3.90 14.38
C GLY A 368 -34.63 4.81 14.04
N SER A 369 -33.66 4.88 14.95
CA SER A 369 -32.41 5.59 14.72
C SER A 369 -31.33 4.62 14.21
N PHE A 370 -30.78 4.89 13.02
CA PHE A 370 -29.65 4.14 12.48
C PHE A 370 -28.49 4.15 13.50
N CYS A 371 -27.83 3.01 13.72
CA CYS A 371 -26.83 2.81 14.79
C CYS A 371 -27.31 2.97 16.25
N LYS A 372 -28.60 3.10 16.54
CA LYS A 372 -29.09 3.20 17.94
C LYS A 372 -30.25 2.25 18.27
N GLY A 373 -30.89 1.66 17.27
CA GLY A 373 -32.04 0.77 17.45
C GLY A 373 -33.38 1.52 17.45
N GLY A 374 -34.41 0.86 17.99
CA GLY A 374 -35.79 1.36 18.01
C GLY A 374 -36.53 1.22 16.68
N GLY A 375 -37.75 1.77 16.62
CA GLY A 375 -38.60 1.73 15.42
C GLY A 375 -39.44 0.46 15.28
N THR A 376 -40.30 0.46 14.26
CA THR A 376 -41.13 -0.70 13.89
C THR A 376 -40.38 -1.62 12.93
N LYS A 377 -40.48 -2.93 13.16
CA LYS A 377 -39.76 -3.96 12.40
C LYS A 377 -40.70 -4.73 11.49
N GLU A 378 -40.40 -4.76 10.19
CA GLU A 378 -41.06 -5.56 9.17
C GLU A 378 -40.09 -6.66 8.72
N LYS A 379 -40.41 -7.94 8.93
CA LYS A 379 -39.52 -9.04 8.52
C LYS A 379 -39.44 -9.10 6.99
N LEU A 380 -38.23 -9.12 6.45
CA LEU A 380 -37.99 -9.27 5.01
C LEU A 380 -37.86 -10.75 4.63
N ASN A 381 -38.32 -11.09 3.42
CA ASN A 381 -38.20 -12.44 2.87
C ASN A 381 -36.80 -12.67 2.28
N MET A 382 -35.83 -12.88 3.17
CA MET A 382 -34.43 -13.15 2.79
C MET A 382 -33.87 -14.31 3.61
N THR A 383 -33.03 -15.13 2.98
CA THR A 383 -32.30 -16.18 3.70
C THR A 383 -30.95 -15.65 4.17
N VAL A 384 -30.69 -15.76 5.49
CA VAL A 384 -29.40 -15.36 6.07
C VAL A 384 -28.49 -16.59 6.25
N LYS A 385 -27.33 -16.59 5.60
CA LYS A 385 -26.26 -17.58 5.86
C LYS A 385 -25.11 -16.91 6.59
N VAL A 386 -24.56 -17.57 7.61
CA VAL A 386 -23.51 -17.03 8.48
C VAL A 386 -22.31 -17.96 8.46
N THR A 387 -21.12 -17.38 8.38
CA THR A 387 -19.82 -18.09 8.39
C THR A 387 -18.85 -17.34 9.30
N SER A 388 -17.74 -17.96 9.69
CA SER A 388 -16.68 -17.30 10.47
C SER A 388 -16.15 -16.09 9.69
N GLY A 389 -16.49 -14.88 10.13
CA GLY A 389 -16.10 -13.61 9.50
C GLY A 389 -17.07 -13.03 8.46
N TYR A 390 -18.14 -13.73 8.07
CA TYR A 390 -19.03 -13.31 6.97
C TYR A 390 -20.51 -13.56 7.27
N PHE A 391 -21.40 -12.82 6.62
CA PHE A 391 -22.77 -13.25 6.40
C PHE A 391 -23.26 -12.88 5.00
N TYR A 392 -24.25 -13.64 4.53
CA TYR A 392 -24.88 -13.48 3.22
C TYR A 392 -26.38 -13.32 3.37
N LEU A 393 -26.96 -12.38 2.64
CA LEU A 393 -28.40 -12.15 2.53
C LEU A 393 -28.85 -12.56 1.13
N TYR A 394 -29.44 -13.74 0.99
CA TYR A 394 -29.98 -14.21 -0.29
C TYR A 394 -31.36 -13.61 -0.51
N PHE A 395 -31.52 -12.96 -1.66
CA PHE A 395 -32.74 -12.25 -2.01
C PHE A 395 -33.79 -13.20 -2.59
N SER A 396 -35.06 -13.03 -2.18
CA SER A 396 -36.16 -13.77 -2.80
C SER A 396 -36.48 -13.25 -4.21
N LYS A 397 -36.30 -11.94 -4.42
CA LYS A 397 -36.51 -11.24 -5.68
C LYS A 397 -35.47 -10.14 -5.85
N ALA A 398 -34.55 -10.31 -6.78
CA ALA A 398 -33.61 -9.27 -7.16
C ALA A 398 -33.49 -9.17 -8.68
N TYR A 399 -33.36 -7.95 -9.17
CA TYR A 399 -33.19 -7.69 -10.59
C TYR A 399 -32.35 -6.46 -10.86
N LEU A 400 -31.71 -6.44 -12.03
CA LEU A 400 -31.12 -5.25 -12.61
C LEU A 400 -32.12 -4.68 -13.62
N VAL A 401 -32.46 -3.40 -13.51
CA VAL A 401 -33.31 -2.70 -14.47
C VAL A 401 -32.49 -1.69 -15.26
N TYR A 402 -32.73 -1.62 -16.57
CA TYR A 402 -32.13 -0.61 -17.46
C TYR A 402 -33.21 0.09 -18.29
N VAL A 403 -33.12 1.42 -18.33
CA VAL A 403 -34.01 2.32 -19.08
C VAL A 403 -33.22 2.94 -20.24
N PRO A 404 -33.39 2.49 -21.49
CA PRO A 404 -32.56 2.94 -22.61
C PRO A 404 -32.61 4.45 -22.88
N SER A 405 -33.76 5.09 -22.72
CA SER A 405 -33.95 6.52 -23.01
C SER A 405 -33.15 7.43 -22.08
N THR A 406 -33.07 7.08 -20.79
CA THR A 406 -32.35 7.86 -19.77
C THR A 406 -30.96 7.28 -19.45
N LYS A 407 -30.63 6.11 -20.02
CA LYS A 407 -29.44 5.30 -19.68
C LYS A 407 -29.34 4.98 -18.19
N THR A 408 -30.46 4.99 -17.47
CA THR A 408 -30.51 4.69 -16.03
C THR A 408 -30.40 3.18 -15.82
N LEU A 409 -29.49 2.77 -14.94
CA LEU A 409 -29.34 1.39 -14.49
C LEU A 409 -29.55 1.34 -12.98
N GLN A 410 -30.28 0.35 -12.48
CA GLN A 410 -30.43 0.13 -11.05
C GLN A 410 -30.37 -1.36 -10.74
N ILE A 411 -29.88 -1.70 -9.55
CA ILE A 411 -29.99 -3.04 -8.97
C ILE A 411 -30.98 -2.93 -7.82
N THR A 412 -32.00 -3.77 -7.81
CA THR A 412 -33.15 -3.63 -6.90
C THR A 412 -33.49 -4.97 -6.26
N THR A 413 -33.89 -4.95 -4.98
CA THR A 413 -34.50 -6.10 -4.29
C THR A 413 -35.60 -5.63 -3.35
N GLU A 414 -36.66 -6.43 -3.18
CA GLU A 414 -37.74 -6.14 -2.22
C GLU A 414 -38.32 -4.71 -2.35
N GLY A 415 -38.36 -4.19 -3.59
CA GLY A 415 -38.83 -2.82 -3.90
C GLY A 415 -37.84 -1.70 -3.57
N ASN A 416 -36.61 -1.99 -3.16
CA ASN A 416 -35.58 -0.99 -2.81
C ASN A 416 -34.41 -1.05 -3.77
N VAL A 417 -33.96 0.11 -4.25
CA VAL A 417 -32.73 0.25 -5.03
C VAL A 417 -31.54 0.02 -4.10
N LEU A 418 -30.64 -0.88 -4.49
CA LEU A 418 -29.40 -1.25 -3.80
C LEU A 418 -28.13 -0.74 -4.49
N SER A 419 -28.28 -0.14 -5.68
CA SER A 419 -27.22 0.53 -6.41
C SER A 419 -27.83 1.23 -7.62
N TYR A 420 -27.32 2.41 -7.95
CA TYR A 420 -27.65 3.15 -9.17
C TYR A 420 -26.69 2.88 -10.33
N GLY A 421 -25.79 1.89 -10.20
CA GLY A 421 -24.91 1.45 -11.28
C GLY A 421 -24.11 2.58 -11.95
N SER A 422 -23.63 3.54 -11.14
CA SER A 422 -22.79 4.65 -11.61
C SER A 422 -21.45 4.16 -12.15
N ASP A 423 -21.01 2.99 -11.69
CA ASP A 423 -19.82 2.25 -12.09
C ASP A 423 -20.06 1.26 -13.25
N TRP A 424 -21.14 1.44 -14.01
CA TRP A 424 -21.44 0.62 -15.19
C TRP A 424 -21.31 1.42 -16.49
N GLN A 425 -20.65 0.82 -17.47
CA GLN A 425 -20.69 1.18 -18.89
C GLN A 425 -21.90 0.52 -19.55
N LYS A 426 -22.57 1.25 -20.44
CA LYS A 426 -23.75 0.78 -21.16
C LYS A 426 -23.60 1.09 -22.65
N CYS A 427 -23.88 0.10 -23.49
CA CYS A 427 -23.85 0.21 -24.93
C CYS A 427 -25.18 -0.20 -25.54
N ASN A 428 -25.60 0.50 -26.58
CA ASN A 428 -26.75 0.15 -27.38
C ASN A 428 -26.28 -0.09 -28.82
N LEU A 429 -26.17 -1.34 -29.23
CA LEU A 429 -25.69 -1.71 -30.56
C LEU A 429 -26.82 -1.67 -31.60
N LYS A 430 -28.03 -2.04 -31.19
CA LYS A 430 -29.26 -2.03 -31.99
C LYS A 430 -30.44 -1.77 -31.06
N THR A 431 -31.59 -1.33 -31.58
CA THR A 431 -32.81 -1.07 -30.78
C THR A 431 -33.23 -2.20 -29.83
N PHE A 432 -32.79 -3.44 -30.07
CA PHE A 432 -33.05 -4.62 -29.24
C PHE A 432 -31.78 -5.29 -28.66
N LEU A 433 -30.59 -4.75 -28.87
CA LEU A 433 -29.32 -5.38 -28.50
C LEU A 433 -28.44 -4.43 -27.69
N TYR A 434 -28.23 -4.79 -26.43
CA TYR A 434 -27.55 -3.99 -25.43
C TYR A 434 -26.35 -4.71 -24.87
N GLU A 435 -25.36 -3.95 -24.43
CA GLU A 435 -24.22 -4.46 -23.66
C GLU A 435 -24.07 -3.69 -22.36
N LEU A 436 -23.88 -4.40 -21.25
CA LEU A 436 -23.69 -3.85 -19.92
C LEU A 436 -22.37 -4.36 -19.35
N LYS A 437 -21.54 -3.46 -18.84
CA LYS A 437 -20.23 -3.82 -18.28
C LYS A 437 -19.96 -3.02 -17.03
N GLN A 438 -19.71 -3.70 -15.92
CA GLN A 438 -19.22 -3.04 -14.72
C GLN A 438 -17.74 -2.63 -14.93
N ASN A 439 -17.35 -1.44 -14.50
CA ASN A 439 -16.07 -0.80 -14.82
C ASN A 439 -14.82 -1.61 -14.42
N VAL A 440 -14.89 -2.40 -13.36
CA VAL A 440 -13.80 -3.24 -12.88
C VAL A 440 -13.79 -4.64 -13.51
N TRP A 441 -14.83 -5.02 -14.26
CA TRP A 441 -14.83 -6.28 -15.00
C TRP A 441 -13.82 -6.23 -16.15
N GLN A 442 -12.99 -7.27 -16.24
CA GLN A 442 -11.97 -7.41 -17.28
C GLN A 442 -12.26 -8.63 -18.15
N GLY A 443 -12.10 -8.47 -19.47
CA GLY A 443 -12.20 -9.57 -20.43
C GLY A 443 -13.63 -10.09 -20.69
N PHE A 444 -14.66 -9.48 -20.10
CA PHE A 444 -16.04 -9.80 -20.41
C PHE A 444 -17.00 -8.62 -20.17
N TYR A 445 -18.21 -8.79 -20.69
CA TYR A 445 -19.38 -7.96 -20.42
C TYR A 445 -20.65 -8.81 -20.60
N TRP A 446 -21.80 -8.26 -20.27
CA TRP A 446 -23.08 -8.91 -20.53
C TRP A 446 -23.72 -8.33 -21.78
N LYS A 447 -24.26 -9.20 -22.63
CA LYS A 447 -25.05 -8.85 -23.79
C LYS A 447 -26.50 -9.26 -23.57
N ILE A 448 -27.42 -8.36 -23.85
CA ILE A 448 -28.86 -8.53 -23.62
C ILE A 448 -29.56 -8.34 -24.96
N ASN A 449 -30.28 -9.36 -25.40
CA ASN A 449 -31.15 -9.27 -26.57
C ASN A 449 -32.61 -9.23 -26.10
N THR A 450 -33.24 -8.06 -26.22
CA THR A 450 -34.60 -7.84 -25.74
C THR A 450 -35.66 -8.41 -26.67
N SER A 451 -35.39 -8.56 -27.98
CA SER A 451 -36.34 -9.23 -28.88
C SER A 451 -36.41 -10.74 -28.62
N LYS A 452 -35.28 -11.35 -28.22
CA LYS A 452 -35.21 -12.77 -27.83
C LYS A 452 -35.42 -13.03 -26.34
N LYS A 453 -35.50 -11.98 -25.51
CA LYS A 453 -35.56 -12.08 -24.04
C LYS A 453 -34.46 -12.98 -23.45
N GLN A 454 -33.24 -12.80 -23.95
CA GLN A 454 -32.07 -13.61 -23.57
C GLN A 454 -30.88 -12.73 -23.19
N ALA A 455 -30.03 -13.25 -22.31
CA ALA A 455 -28.82 -12.58 -21.88
C ALA A 455 -27.64 -13.56 -21.84
N TRP A 456 -26.45 -13.06 -22.19
CA TRP A 456 -25.21 -13.83 -22.26
C TRP A 456 -24.07 -13.07 -21.63
N LYS A 457 -23.13 -13.80 -21.03
CA LYS A 457 -21.77 -13.34 -20.80
C LYS A 457 -20.98 -13.44 -22.11
N ILE A 458 -20.35 -12.35 -22.53
CA ILE A 458 -19.50 -12.28 -23.71
C ILE A 458 -18.05 -12.19 -23.28
N THR A 459 -17.19 -13.01 -23.86
CA THR A 459 -15.73 -12.98 -23.64
C THR A 459 -14.99 -12.90 -24.98
N GLY A 460 -13.77 -12.35 -24.99
CA GLY A 460 -12.95 -12.31 -26.20
C GLY A 460 -13.39 -11.27 -27.26
N ALA A 461 -14.27 -10.34 -26.90
CA ALA A 461 -14.66 -9.20 -27.71
C ALA A 461 -14.41 -7.88 -26.98
N GLN A 462 -14.26 -6.80 -27.75
CA GLN A 462 -14.25 -5.45 -27.20
C GLN A 462 -15.67 -5.03 -26.83
N PHE A 463 -15.82 -4.32 -25.72
CA PHE A 463 -17.10 -3.72 -25.33
C PHE A 463 -17.56 -2.71 -26.39
N CYS A 464 -18.87 -2.66 -26.66
CA CYS A 464 -19.47 -1.93 -27.78
C CYS A 464 -19.13 -2.47 -29.18
N GLN A 465 -18.75 -3.74 -29.31
CA GLN A 465 -18.50 -4.37 -30.61
C GLN A 465 -19.12 -5.76 -30.67
N LEU A 466 -19.66 -6.14 -31.84
CA LEU A 466 -20.15 -7.49 -32.05
C LEU A 466 -18.99 -8.48 -32.12
N GLY A 467 -19.15 -9.65 -31.48
CA GLY A 467 -18.19 -10.75 -31.54
C GLY A 467 -18.09 -11.52 -30.23
N GLY A 468 -17.03 -12.31 -30.10
CA GLY A 468 -16.69 -13.04 -28.88
C GLY A 468 -17.42 -14.36 -28.70
N THR A 469 -17.13 -15.05 -27.59
CA THR A 469 -17.82 -16.27 -27.18
C THR A 469 -18.96 -15.93 -26.24
N GLU A 470 -20.14 -16.46 -26.54
CA GLU A 470 -21.37 -16.26 -25.77
C GLU A 470 -21.60 -17.42 -24.80
N THR A 471 -21.83 -17.11 -23.53
CA THR A 471 -22.26 -18.09 -22.53
C THR A 471 -23.56 -17.60 -21.90
N PRO A 472 -24.68 -18.35 -22.00
CA PRO A 472 -25.94 -17.93 -21.39
C PRO A 472 -25.81 -17.64 -19.90
N LEU A 473 -26.49 -16.60 -19.42
CA LEU A 473 -26.62 -16.32 -17.98
C LEU A 473 -27.68 -17.27 -17.39
N ALA A 474 -27.23 -18.38 -16.81
CA ALA A 474 -28.08 -19.53 -16.47
C ALA A 474 -29.08 -19.25 -15.33
N ASN A 475 -28.77 -18.31 -14.44
CA ASN A 475 -29.60 -17.90 -13.31
C ASN A 475 -30.34 -16.57 -13.58
N THR A 476 -30.43 -16.15 -14.85
CA THR A 476 -31.01 -14.87 -15.25
C THR A 476 -32.14 -15.05 -16.24
N THR A 477 -33.26 -14.35 -16.03
CA THR A 477 -34.33 -14.21 -17.04
C THR A 477 -34.48 -12.74 -17.45
N VAL A 478 -34.87 -12.51 -18.71
CA VAL A 478 -35.05 -11.14 -19.24
C VAL A 478 -36.53 -10.82 -19.39
N GLU A 479 -36.97 -9.75 -18.74
CA GLU A 479 -38.29 -9.14 -18.92
C GLU A 479 -38.14 -7.84 -19.70
N VAL A 480 -39.07 -7.55 -20.62
CA VAL A 480 -38.99 -6.39 -21.51
C VAL A 480 -40.32 -5.66 -21.54
N VAL A 481 -40.29 -4.34 -21.38
CA VAL A 481 -41.45 -3.45 -21.41
C VAL A 481 -41.33 -2.50 -22.61
N TYR A 482 -42.35 -2.48 -23.47
CA TYR A 482 -42.38 -1.72 -24.73
C TYR A 482 -43.26 -0.46 -24.71
#